data_AF-A0A497AS72-F1
#
_entry.id   AF-A0A497AS72-F1
#
_cell.length_a   1.000
_cell.length_b   1.000
_cell.length_c   1.000
_cell.angle_alpha   90.00
_cell.angle_beta   90.00
_cell.angle_gamma   90.00
#
_symmetry.space_group_name_H-M   'P 1'
#
loop_
_entity.id
_entity.type
_entity.pdbx_description
1 polymer ?
#
loop_
_entity_poly.entity_id
_entity_poly.type
_entity_poly.pdbx_seq_one_letter_code
_entity_poly.pdbx_strand_id
1 'polypeptide(L)'
;MTSEIEQLREDVRILKEEMEALKQGPDAIRIALHTLPEAIAECDIEVHQLDKKIDDVLWRVKIREHEMMKKIYSETTGDGKHKYPNEKLRDAELDLRKKGDRERASLWDQYQRLKIDREGIKIRHDLLRNRFKGAQYTASLMTKGA
;
A
#
# COMPACT_ATOMS: atom_id res chain seq x y z
N MET A 1 -45.97 -40.40 -25.42
CA MET A 1 -44.55 -40.81 -25.50
C MET A 1 -43.64 -39.73 -26.10
N THR A 2 -44.02 -38.99 -27.15
CA THR A 2 -43.16 -37.94 -27.75
C THR A 2 -42.94 -36.72 -26.83
N SER A 3 -43.96 -36.29 -26.10
CA SER A 3 -43.88 -35.11 -25.21
C SER A 3 -42.94 -35.30 -24.00
N GLU A 4 -42.86 -36.49 -23.39
CA GLU A 4 -41.90 -36.75 -22.29
C GLU A 4 -40.45 -36.79 -22.78
N ILE A 5 -40.22 -37.28 -24.01
CA ILE A 5 -38.88 -37.32 -24.61
C ILE A 5 -38.41 -35.90 -24.93
N GLU A 6 -39.29 -35.02 -25.39
CA GLU A 6 -38.98 -33.61 -25.62
C GLU A 6 -38.70 -32.87 -24.30
N GLN A 7 -39.48 -33.13 -23.26
CA GLN A 7 -39.26 -32.58 -21.92
C GLN A 7 -37.88 -32.98 -21.36
N LEU A 8 -37.56 -34.28 -21.40
CA LEU A 8 -36.27 -34.80 -20.93
C LEU A 8 -35.07 -34.24 -21.71
N ARG A 9 -35.24 -33.97 -23.01
CA ARG A 9 -34.17 -33.34 -23.82
C ARG A 9 -33.89 -31.92 -23.38
N GLU A 10 -34.95 -31.17 -23.06
CA GLU A 10 -34.83 -29.80 -22.57
C GLU A 10 -34.18 -29.78 -21.17
N ASP A 11 -34.60 -30.67 -20.27
CA ASP A 11 -34.01 -30.81 -18.93
C ASP A 11 -32.51 -31.15 -19.01
N VAL A 12 -32.11 -32.07 -19.90
CA VAL A 12 -30.69 -32.40 -20.13
C VAL A 12 -29.91 -31.21 -20.71
N ARG A 13 -30.53 -30.36 -21.54
CA ARG A 13 -29.88 -29.15 -22.07
C ARG A 13 -29.58 -28.16 -20.95
N ILE A 14 -30.58 -27.88 -20.10
CA ILE A 14 -30.47 -26.98 -18.96
C ILE A 14 -29.37 -27.47 -18.00
N LEU A 15 -29.39 -28.75 -17.65
CA LEU A 15 -28.38 -29.34 -16.76
C LEU A 15 -26.96 -29.26 -17.32
N LYS A 16 -26.78 -29.34 -18.65
CA LYS A 16 -25.46 -29.16 -19.28
C LYS A 16 -24.98 -27.71 -19.18
N GLU A 17 -25.86 -26.75 -19.41
CA GLU A 17 -25.57 -25.32 -19.27
C GLU A 17 -25.21 -24.98 -17.82
N GLU A 18 -25.98 -25.48 -16.86
CA GLU A 18 -25.70 -25.35 -15.43
C GLU A 18 -24.36 -26.01 -15.05
N MET A 19 -24.08 -27.21 -15.57
CA MET A 19 -22.82 -27.92 -15.30
C MET A 19 -21.60 -27.17 -15.85
N GLU A 20 -21.69 -26.53 -17.02
CA GLU A 20 -20.59 -25.72 -17.55
C GLU A 20 -20.39 -24.41 -16.79
N ALA A 21 -21.48 -23.73 -16.39
CA ALA A 21 -21.38 -22.59 -15.49
C ALA A 21 -20.73 -22.97 -14.14
N LEU A 22 -21.09 -24.15 -13.61
CA LEU A 22 -20.51 -24.73 -12.40
C LEU A 22 -19.07 -25.17 -12.56
N LYS A 23 -18.53 -25.41 -13.76
CA LYS A 23 -17.10 -25.71 -13.96
C LYS A 23 -16.23 -24.45 -13.95
N GLN A 24 -16.76 -23.33 -14.45
CA GLN A 24 -16.04 -22.06 -14.44
C GLN A 24 -15.79 -21.52 -13.02
N GLY A 25 -16.70 -21.80 -12.07
CA GLY A 25 -16.54 -21.39 -10.66
C GLY A 25 -15.33 -22.03 -9.94
N PRO A 26 -15.22 -23.37 -9.88
CA PRO A 26 -14.09 -24.11 -9.31
C PRO A 26 -12.77 -23.79 -9.99
N ASP A 27 -12.74 -23.62 -11.32
CA ASP A 27 -11.52 -23.23 -12.03
C ASP A 27 -11.07 -21.82 -11.64
N ALA A 28 -11.99 -20.86 -11.53
CA ALA A 28 -11.67 -19.52 -11.06
C ALA A 28 -11.16 -19.51 -9.60
N ILE A 29 -11.72 -20.35 -8.73
CA ILE A 29 -11.26 -20.52 -7.34
C ILE A 29 -9.87 -21.14 -7.30
N ARG A 30 -9.64 -22.19 -8.08
CA ARG A 30 -8.33 -22.86 -8.18
C ARG A 30 -7.25 -21.90 -8.66
N ILE A 31 -7.53 -21.13 -9.73
CA ILE A 31 -6.61 -20.09 -10.21
C ILE A 31 -6.33 -19.06 -9.11
N ALA A 32 -7.37 -18.59 -8.41
CA ALA A 32 -7.21 -17.63 -7.32
C ALA A 32 -6.36 -18.19 -6.16
N LEU A 33 -6.53 -19.46 -5.80
CA LEU A 33 -5.76 -20.09 -4.73
C LEU A 33 -4.27 -20.26 -5.06
N HIS A 34 -3.93 -20.40 -6.34
CA HIS A 34 -2.53 -20.51 -6.78
C HIS A 34 -1.86 -19.16 -7.04
N THR A 35 -2.59 -18.18 -7.60
CA THR A 35 -1.99 -16.91 -8.08
C THR A 35 -2.00 -15.79 -7.04
N LEU A 36 -3.02 -15.74 -6.17
CA LEU A 36 -3.13 -14.65 -5.19
C LEU A 36 -2.03 -14.68 -4.12
N PRO A 37 -1.53 -15.83 -3.62
CA PRO A 37 -0.41 -15.84 -2.67
C PRO A 37 0.84 -15.14 -3.19
N GLU A 38 1.18 -15.34 -4.46
CA GLU A 38 2.33 -14.68 -5.10
C GLU A 38 2.11 -13.16 -5.19
N ALA A 39 0.94 -12.73 -5.68
CA ALA A 39 0.60 -11.31 -5.75
C ALA A 39 0.53 -10.61 -4.38
N ILE A 40 0.13 -11.33 -3.32
CA ILE A 40 0.17 -10.84 -1.93
C ILE A 40 1.62 -10.65 -1.49
N ALA A 41 2.48 -11.64 -1.73
CA ALA A 41 3.90 -11.56 -1.39
C ALA A 41 4.63 -10.44 -2.14
N GLU A 42 4.28 -10.18 -3.41
CA GLU A 42 4.79 -9.03 -4.17
C GLU A 42 4.42 -7.71 -3.51
N CYS A 43 3.17 -7.57 -3.04
CA CYS A 43 2.75 -6.37 -2.30
C CYS A 43 3.54 -6.20 -0.99
N ASP A 44 3.82 -7.27 -0.26
CA ASP A 44 4.65 -7.21 0.96
C ASP A 44 6.08 -6.71 0.65
N ILE A 45 6.67 -7.21 -0.45
CA ILE A 45 7.99 -6.76 -0.92
C ILE A 45 7.94 -5.27 -1.29
N GLU A 46 6.94 -4.83 -2.05
CA GLU A 46 6.78 -3.43 -2.45
C GLU A 46 6.62 -2.51 -1.22
N VAL A 47 5.80 -2.90 -0.24
CA VAL A 47 5.64 -2.14 1.02
C VAL A 47 6.98 -2.01 1.74
N HIS A 48 7.74 -3.10 1.88
CA HIS A 48 9.04 -3.08 2.53
C HIS A 48 10.06 -2.19 1.80
N GLN A 49 10.05 -2.21 0.46
CA GLN A 49 10.90 -1.33 -0.34
C GLN A 49 10.51 0.15 -0.17
N LEU A 50 9.22 0.46 -0.11
CA LEU A 50 8.73 1.82 0.13
C LEU A 50 9.08 2.28 1.55
N ASP A 51 8.99 1.42 2.56
CA ASP A 51 9.39 1.74 3.93
C ASP A 51 10.87 2.13 4.00
N LYS A 52 11.76 1.38 3.34
CA LYS A 52 13.19 1.76 3.24
C LYS A 52 13.41 3.13 2.58
N LYS A 53 12.68 3.42 1.49
CA LYS A 53 12.78 4.71 0.80
C LYS A 53 12.26 5.86 1.67
N ILE A 54 11.19 5.62 2.41
CA ILE A 54 10.62 6.58 3.37
C ILE A 54 11.65 6.89 4.47
N ASP A 55 12.29 5.87 5.04
CA ASP A 55 13.30 6.04 6.08
C ASP A 55 14.50 6.84 5.58
N ASP A 56 14.99 6.57 4.37
CA ASP A 56 16.07 7.34 3.73
C ASP A 56 15.70 8.82 3.56
N VAL A 57 14.52 9.10 3.01
CA VAL A 57 14.06 10.48 2.79
C VAL A 57 13.89 11.21 4.13
N LEU A 58 13.32 10.56 5.15
CA LEU A 58 13.20 11.14 6.49
C LEU A 58 14.57 11.42 7.13
N TRP A 59 15.54 10.54 6.93
CA TRP A 59 16.91 10.75 7.39
C TRP A 59 17.54 11.98 6.71
N ARG A 60 17.35 12.13 5.39
CA ARG A 60 17.81 13.31 4.63
C ARG A 60 17.14 14.60 5.10
N VAL A 61 15.84 14.57 5.41
CA VAL A 61 15.14 15.73 6.04
C VAL A 61 15.81 16.09 7.36
N LYS A 62 16.09 15.11 8.22
CA LYS A 62 16.74 15.36 9.53
C LYS A 62 18.14 15.94 9.38
N ILE A 63 18.94 15.45 8.44
CA ILE A 63 20.25 16.03 8.14
C ILE A 63 20.10 17.50 7.74
N ARG A 64 19.18 17.78 6.81
CA ARG A 64 18.97 19.13 6.31
C ARG A 64 18.52 20.09 7.41
N GLU A 65 17.62 19.66 8.29
CA GLU A 65 17.20 20.43 9.46
C GLU A 65 18.34 20.64 10.47
N HIS A 66 19.22 19.64 10.65
CA HIS A 66 20.39 19.75 11.51
C HIS A 66 21.44 20.74 10.95
N GLU A 67 21.64 20.78 9.64
CA GLU A 67 22.49 21.79 8.99
C GLU A 67 21.98 23.21 9.20
N MET A 68 20.66 23.43 9.12
CA MET A 68 20.05 24.72 9.44
C MET A 68 20.31 25.09 10.89
N MET A 69 20.14 24.14 11.80
CA MET A 69 20.36 24.37 13.22
C MET A 69 21.80 24.74 13.52
N LYS A 70 22.79 24.05 12.92
CA LYS A 70 24.21 24.41 13.03
C LYS A 70 24.49 25.86 12.64
N LYS A 71 23.90 26.33 11.53
CA LYS A 71 24.03 27.73 11.09
C LYS A 71 23.43 28.70 12.09
N ILE A 72 22.25 28.38 12.64
CA ILE A 72 21.59 29.19 13.67
C ILE A 72 22.47 29.31 14.92
N TYR A 73 23.08 28.21 15.39
CA TYR A 73 23.96 28.23 16.57
C TYR A 73 25.21 29.10 16.36
N SER A 74 25.75 29.11 15.14
CA SER A 74 26.97 29.87 14.82
C SER A 74 26.73 31.36 14.55
N GLU A 75 25.47 31.78 14.36
CA GLU A 75 25.15 33.17 14.03
C GLU A 75 25.37 34.11 15.22
N THR A 76 26.15 35.15 14.99
CA THR A 76 26.43 36.22 15.95
C THR A 76 25.96 37.57 15.44
N THR A 77 25.75 38.48 16.39
CA THR A 77 25.52 39.91 16.17
C THR A 77 26.85 40.62 15.86
N GLY A 78 26.80 41.87 15.39
CA GLY A 78 28.02 42.66 15.15
C GLY A 78 28.94 42.78 16.37
N ASP A 79 28.36 42.64 17.56
CA ASP A 79 29.02 42.71 18.86
C ASP A 79 29.65 41.38 19.29
N GLY A 80 29.60 40.34 18.43
CA GLY A 80 30.13 39.01 18.70
C GLY A 80 29.26 38.11 19.59
N LYS A 81 28.12 38.61 20.10
CA LYS A 81 27.16 37.81 20.89
C LYS A 81 26.31 36.93 19.99
N HIS A 82 25.88 35.76 20.45
CA HIS A 82 24.94 34.91 19.70
C HIS A 82 23.65 35.66 19.35
N LYS A 83 23.26 35.57 18.08
CA LYS A 83 22.04 36.19 17.55
C LYS A 83 20.77 35.57 18.15
N TYR A 84 20.82 34.27 18.46
CA TYR A 84 19.73 33.51 19.09
C TYR A 84 20.21 32.89 20.41
N PRO A 85 20.17 33.65 21.52
CA PRO A 85 20.85 33.28 22.76
C PRO A 85 20.24 32.08 23.47
N ASN A 86 18.93 31.84 23.33
CA ASN A 86 18.24 30.73 23.99
C ASN A 86 17.60 29.76 22.98
N GLU A 87 17.25 28.57 23.46
CA GLU A 87 16.73 27.47 22.64
C GLU A 87 15.40 27.81 21.98
N LYS A 88 14.46 28.45 22.71
CA LYS A 88 13.16 28.86 22.15
C LYS A 88 13.30 29.76 20.93
N LEU A 89 14.25 30.70 20.95
CA LEU A 89 14.52 31.57 19.80
C LEU A 89 15.17 30.81 18.64
N ARG A 90 16.03 29.83 18.93
CA ARG A 90 16.63 28.98 17.90
C ARG A 90 15.59 28.09 17.23
N ASP A 91 14.67 27.51 18.00
CA ASP A 91 13.58 26.69 17.47
C ASP A 91 12.62 27.52 16.61
N ALA A 92 12.25 28.71 17.07
CA ALA A 92 11.41 29.62 16.30
C ALA A 92 12.06 30.04 14.97
N GLU A 93 13.37 30.34 14.99
CA GLU A 93 14.13 30.65 13.78
C GLU A 93 14.26 29.43 12.85
N LEU A 94 14.48 28.24 13.42
CA LEU A 94 14.54 27.00 12.67
C LEU A 94 13.21 26.74 11.93
N ASP A 95 12.08 26.98 12.58
CA ASP A 95 10.75 26.87 11.95
C ASP A 95 10.54 27.87 10.82
N LEU A 96 11.06 29.10 10.95
CA LEU A 96 11.03 30.08 9.86
C LEU A 96 11.88 29.62 8.67
N ARG A 97 13.10 29.12 8.92
CA ARG A 97 13.98 28.60 7.85
C ARG A 97 13.39 27.38 7.16
N LYS A 98 12.79 26.45 7.91
CA LYS A 98 12.08 25.28 7.36
C LYS A 98 11.01 25.66 6.35
N LYS A 99 10.30 26.78 6.56
CA LYS A 99 9.27 27.28 5.63
C LYS A 99 9.85 27.85 4.35
N GLY A 100 11.05 28.44 4.41
CA GLY A 100 11.73 29.04 3.26
C GLY A 100 12.65 28.08 2.49
N ASP A 101 13.00 26.93 3.07
CA ASP A 101 13.98 26.02 2.50
C ASP A 101 13.38 25.10 1.42
N ARG A 102 13.70 25.39 0.16
CA ARG A 102 13.20 24.64 -1.01
C ARG A 102 13.64 23.18 -1.00
N GLU A 103 14.85 22.89 -0.55
CA GLU A 103 15.39 21.53 -0.52
C GLU A 103 14.61 20.66 0.49
N ARG A 104 14.44 21.16 1.72
CA ARG A 104 13.62 20.51 2.74
C ARG A 104 12.16 20.37 2.32
N ALA A 105 11.58 21.37 1.65
CA ALA A 105 10.24 21.28 1.08
C ALA A 105 10.15 20.16 0.03
N SER A 106 11.10 20.07 -0.89
CA SER A 106 11.14 19.00 -1.90
C SER A 106 11.29 17.60 -1.29
N LEU A 107 12.11 17.44 -0.26
CA LEU A 107 12.25 16.17 0.46
C LEU A 107 10.96 15.80 1.19
N TRP A 108 10.29 16.79 1.78
CA TRP A 108 9.01 16.59 2.44
C TRP A 108 7.92 16.15 1.45
N ASP A 109 7.85 16.79 0.29
CA ASP A 109 6.91 16.39 -0.78
C ASP A 109 7.19 14.96 -1.27
N GLN A 110 8.47 14.60 -1.43
CA GLN A 110 8.86 13.23 -1.78
C GLN A 110 8.39 12.23 -0.70
N TYR A 111 8.57 12.55 0.58
CA TYR A 111 8.08 11.72 1.69
C TYR A 111 6.56 11.55 1.64
N GLN A 112 5.79 12.62 1.42
CA GLN A 112 4.34 12.54 1.33
C GLN A 112 3.87 11.65 0.17
N ARG A 113 4.50 11.78 -1.00
CA ARG A 113 4.20 10.93 -2.16
C ARG A 113 4.45 9.46 -1.87
N LEU A 114 5.62 9.12 -1.33
CA LEU A 114 5.96 7.73 -0.96
C LEU A 114 4.97 7.15 0.07
N LYS A 115 4.50 7.97 1.01
CA LYS A 115 3.50 7.56 2.00
C LYS A 115 2.15 7.26 1.34
N ILE A 116 1.72 8.07 0.37
CA ILE A 116 0.50 7.84 -0.40
C ILE A 116 0.63 6.54 -1.21
N ASP A 117 1.74 6.36 -1.93
CA ASP A 117 2.00 5.16 -2.73
C ASP A 117 1.94 3.91 -1.85
N ARG A 118 2.61 3.95 -0.69
CA ARG A 118 2.59 2.86 0.29
C ARG A 118 1.18 2.52 0.76
N GLU A 119 0.36 3.52 1.04
CA GLU A 119 -1.02 3.29 1.45
C GLU A 119 -1.85 2.66 0.32
N GLY A 120 -1.63 3.09 -0.92
CA GLY A 120 -2.22 2.48 -2.10
C GLY A 120 -1.89 0.99 -2.23
N ILE A 121 -0.61 0.61 -2.01
CA ILE A 121 -0.20 -0.80 -2.02
C ILE A 121 -0.85 -1.58 -0.88
N LYS A 122 -0.99 -1.00 0.31
CA LYS A 122 -1.67 -1.66 1.44
C LYS A 122 -3.14 -1.94 1.16
N ILE A 123 -3.85 -0.98 0.57
CA ILE A 123 -5.25 -1.18 0.16
C ILE A 123 -5.35 -2.33 -0.85
N ARG A 124 -4.45 -2.35 -1.86
CA ARG A 124 -4.39 -3.45 -2.84
C ARG A 124 -4.12 -4.80 -2.17
N HIS A 125 -3.16 -4.83 -1.25
CA HIS A 125 -2.80 -6.03 -0.49
C HIS A 125 -4.00 -6.57 0.32
N ASP A 126 -4.74 -5.70 1.00
CA ASP A 126 -5.91 -6.10 1.78
C ASP A 126 -7.04 -6.64 0.88
N LEU A 127 -7.25 -6.03 -0.29
CA LEU A 127 -8.19 -6.55 -1.30
C LEU A 127 -7.79 -7.96 -1.76
N LEU A 128 -6.51 -8.18 -2.07
CA LEU A 128 -5.99 -9.48 -2.49
C LEU A 128 -6.13 -10.52 -1.38
N ARG A 129 -5.81 -10.18 -0.13
CA ARG A 129 -5.99 -11.07 1.04
C ARG A 129 -7.45 -11.42 1.27
N ASN A 130 -8.36 -10.46 1.13
CA ASN A 130 -9.80 -10.72 1.27
C ASN A 130 -10.30 -11.63 0.15
N ARG A 131 -9.87 -11.41 -1.09
CA ARG A 131 -10.18 -12.29 -2.22
C ARG A 131 -9.65 -13.72 -2.01
N PHE A 132 -8.42 -13.84 -1.52
CA PHE A 132 -7.81 -15.14 -1.23
C PHE A 132 -8.56 -15.89 -0.11
N LYS A 133 -8.91 -15.20 0.99
CA LYS A 133 -9.75 -15.76 2.05
C LYS A 133 -11.12 -16.22 1.53
N GLY A 134 -11.73 -15.42 0.65
CA GLY A 134 -12.97 -15.79 -0.02
C GLY A 134 -12.82 -17.07 -0.83
N ALA A 135 -11.76 -17.17 -1.65
CA ALA A 135 -11.46 -18.39 -2.42
C ALA A 135 -11.23 -19.61 -1.51
N GLN A 136 -10.50 -19.46 -0.41
CA GLN A 136 -10.29 -20.53 0.58
C GLN A 136 -11.61 -20.98 1.22
N TYR A 137 -12.47 -20.03 1.60
CA TYR A 137 -13.78 -20.32 2.18
C TYR A 137 -14.66 -21.09 1.19
N THR A 138 -14.78 -20.61 -0.05
CA THR A 138 -15.59 -21.27 -1.08
C THR A 138 -15.06 -22.67 -1.41
N ALA A 139 -13.74 -22.82 -1.54
CA ALA A 139 -13.12 -24.14 -1.72
C ALA A 139 -13.44 -25.10 -0.56
N SER A 140 -13.44 -24.60 0.69
CA SER A 140 -13.79 -25.41 1.87
C SER A 140 -15.26 -25.84 1.91
N LEU A 141 -16.18 -25.03 1.36
CA LEU A 141 -17.59 -25.41 1.23
C LEU A 141 -17.76 -26.51 0.18
N MET A 142 -17.04 -26.39 -0.93
CA MET A 142 -17.06 -27.40 -2.00
C MET A 142 -16.52 -28.76 -1.54
N THR A 143 -15.55 -28.79 -0.63
CA THR A 143 -14.98 -30.05 -0.11
C THR A 143 -15.74 -30.65 1.07
N LYS A 144 -16.54 -29.86 1.80
CA LYS A 144 -17.38 -30.36 2.92
C LYS A 144 -18.80 -30.75 2.51
N GLY A 145 -19.25 -30.30 1.34
CA GLY A 145 -20.57 -30.63 0.78
C GLY A 145 -20.57 -31.81 -0.21
N ALA A 146 -19.41 -32.44 -0.43
CA ALA A 146 -19.21 -33.64 -1.26
C ALA A 146 -18.98 -34.86 -0.37
#